data_AF-A0A6V7FNL4-F1
#
_entry.id   AF-A0A6V7FNL4-F1
#
_cell.length_a   1.000
_cell.length_b   1.000
_cell.length_c   1.000
_cell.angle_alpha   90.00
_cell.angle_beta   90.00
_cell.angle_gamma   90.00
#
_symmetry.space_group_name_H-M   'P 1'
#
loop_
_entity.id
_entity.type
_entity.pdbx_description
1 polymer ?
#
loop_
_entity_poly.entity_id
_entity_poly.type
_entity_poly.pdbx_seq_one_letter_code
_entity_poly.pdbx_strand_id
1 'polypeptide(L)'
;MSGRKPSGPVQIGAALGDDLVERLKAAQAAGQRKRIEAEARPGESWQAAADRIHKEPRQPPAAGAPSIRNPPKGDEQPDFFVPTLYDVGTRDSRSIMDVAVFRLSKRDRRAGEVIRYELPDGHVEVSAGPAGMASVWDYDLVLMAVSHLTEAMNRYREGKGDKPGRVFRPHVADVLKFCRRADGGKQKDDLVETCIRLNTTHVAMQRTRKAKNGRMVTVSEGEALISRYKIVKSESGRPEYIEIELADWMHREITEGKNPDVLTVHPDYFLIDPGIGRFLYRLARRAAGKGEAKWSFKTIYERSGSAGTFKEFCRILRRIIAANDLPEYALQEQEGQSGPQLLMTHREAAALPAGV
;
A
#
# COMPACT_ATOMS: atom_id res chain seq x y z
N MET A 1 -50.02 -36.01 -21.58
CA MET A 1 -48.72 -35.76 -20.91
C MET A 1 -47.69 -35.46 -21.98
N SER A 2 -47.16 -34.23 -22.04
CA SER A 2 -45.91 -33.90 -22.74
C SER A 2 -45.49 -32.50 -22.26
N GLY A 3 -44.27 -32.41 -21.72
CA GLY A 3 -43.81 -31.34 -20.84
C GLY A 3 -43.31 -30.08 -21.54
N ARG A 4 -43.48 -28.93 -20.86
CA ARG A 4 -42.78 -27.69 -21.16
C ARG A 4 -41.42 -27.69 -20.45
N LYS A 5 -40.33 -27.44 -21.19
CA LYS A 5 -39.03 -27.04 -20.63
C LYS A 5 -39.01 -25.51 -20.42
N PRO A 6 -38.37 -24.99 -19.36
CA PRO A 6 -38.21 -23.55 -19.15
C PRO A 6 -37.09 -22.98 -20.04
N SER A 7 -37.30 -21.79 -20.60
CA SER A 7 -36.29 -21.06 -21.38
C SER A 7 -35.21 -20.48 -20.46
N GLY A 8 -33.95 -20.77 -20.74
CA GLY A 8 -32.80 -20.11 -20.09
C GLY A 8 -32.62 -18.65 -20.54
N PRO A 9 -31.83 -17.85 -19.80
CA PRO A 9 -31.59 -16.45 -20.11
C PRO A 9 -30.81 -16.28 -21.42
N VAL A 10 -31.27 -15.33 -22.25
CA VAL A 10 -30.66 -14.97 -23.53
C VAL A 10 -29.38 -14.18 -23.30
N GLN A 11 -28.26 -14.63 -23.86
CA GLN A 11 -26.99 -13.90 -23.85
C GLN A 11 -27.07 -12.67 -24.75
N ILE A 12 -26.94 -11.48 -24.16
CA ILE A 12 -26.79 -10.21 -24.88
C ILE A 12 -25.30 -10.04 -25.19
N GLY A 13 -24.89 -10.44 -26.39
CA GLY A 13 -23.48 -10.39 -26.79
C GLY A 13 -23.30 -10.34 -28.30
N ALA A 14 -23.86 -9.33 -28.98
CA ALA A 14 -23.56 -9.09 -30.40
C ALA A 14 -23.82 -7.66 -30.92
N ALA A 15 -24.03 -6.64 -30.07
CA ALA A 15 -24.41 -5.29 -30.55
C ALA A 15 -23.60 -4.10 -29.96
N LEU A 16 -22.45 -4.32 -29.33
CA LEU A 16 -21.75 -3.28 -28.54
C LEU A 16 -20.30 -2.97 -28.95
N GLY A 17 -19.84 -3.44 -30.12
CA GLY A 17 -18.44 -3.30 -30.55
C GLY A 17 -18.07 -1.91 -31.09
N ASP A 18 -18.77 -1.45 -32.13
CA ASP A 18 -18.34 -0.27 -32.89
C ASP A 18 -18.82 1.07 -32.29
N ASP A 19 -20.03 1.08 -31.72
CA ASP A 19 -20.62 2.28 -31.09
C ASP A 19 -19.84 2.73 -29.84
N LEU A 20 -19.27 1.78 -29.08
CA LEU A 20 -18.46 2.11 -27.90
C LEU A 20 -17.12 2.73 -28.28
N VAL A 21 -16.48 2.22 -29.33
CA VAL A 21 -15.20 2.74 -29.83
C VAL A 21 -15.38 4.16 -30.38
N GLU A 22 -16.44 4.41 -31.14
CA GLU A 22 -16.74 5.76 -31.64
C GLU A 22 -17.12 6.74 -30.52
N ARG A 23 -17.87 6.30 -29.50
CA ARG A 23 -18.13 7.13 -28.30
C ARG A 23 -16.86 7.47 -27.53
N LEU A 24 -15.92 6.53 -27.42
CA LEU A 24 -14.63 6.77 -26.77
C LEU A 24 -13.75 7.74 -27.57
N LYS A 25 -13.68 7.60 -28.90
CA LYS A 25 -12.98 8.54 -29.78
C LYS A 25 -13.60 9.94 -29.70
N ALA A 26 -14.93 10.04 -29.74
CA ALA A 26 -15.64 11.31 -29.61
C ALA A 26 -15.39 11.99 -28.26
N ALA A 27 -15.40 11.21 -27.16
CA ALA A 27 -15.08 11.72 -25.82
C ALA A 27 -13.62 12.19 -25.72
N GLN A 28 -12.68 11.47 -26.33
CA GLN A 28 -11.27 11.86 -26.39
C GLN A 28 -11.05 13.12 -27.23
N ALA A 29 -11.70 13.21 -28.39
CA ALA A 29 -11.64 14.39 -29.27
C ALA A 29 -12.26 15.62 -28.61
N ALA A 30 -13.39 15.46 -27.91
CA ALA A 30 -14.01 16.53 -27.13
C ALA A 30 -13.11 16.98 -25.97
N GLY A 31 -12.43 16.04 -25.30
CA GLY A 31 -11.45 16.34 -24.26
C GLY A 31 -10.22 17.07 -24.78
N GLN A 32 -9.69 16.66 -25.94
CA GLN A 32 -8.56 17.34 -26.59
C GLN A 32 -8.94 18.75 -27.04
N ARG A 33 -10.11 18.92 -27.66
CA ARG A 33 -10.59 20.22 -28.14
C ARG A 33 -10.74 21.22 -27.00
N LYS A 34 -11.34 20.82 -25.88
CA LYS A 34 -11.46 21.66 -24.66
C LYS A 34 -10.10 22.09 -24.11
N ARG A 35 -9.08 21.24 -24.19
CA ARG A 35 -7.72 21.56 -23.70
C ARG A 35 -7.03 22.56 -24.62
N ILE A 36 -7.13 22.37 -25.93
CA ILE A 36 -6.58 23.31 -26.93
C ILE A 36 -7.27 24.67 -26.83
N GLU A 37 -8.59 24.70 -26.64
CA GLU A 37 -9.35 25.96 -26.46
C GLU A 37 -8.99 26.67 -25.15
N ALA A 38 -8.72 25.93 -24.07
CA ALA A 38 -8.29 26.51 -22.79
C ALA A 38 -6.86 27.09 -22.82
N GLU A 39 -6.00 26.57 -23.71
CA GLU A 39 -4.61 27.02 -23.89
C GLU A 39 -4.46 28.01 -25.05
N ALA A 40 -5.56 28.38 -25.71
CA ALA A 40 -5.59 29.36 -26.79
C ALA A 40 -5.43 30.79 -26.24
N ARG A 41 -4.59 31.59 -26.91
CA ARG A 41 -4.38 33.00 -26.56
C ARG A 41 -5.56 33.85 -27.02
N PRO A 42 -5.81 35.04 -26.43
CA PRO A 42 -6.89 35.92 -26.87
C PRO A 42 -6.78 36.25 -28.37
N GLY A 43 -7.80 35.87 -29.14
CA GLY A 43 -7.84 36.05 -30.61
C GLY A 43 -7.17 34.94 -31.43
N GLU A 44 -6.59 33.92 -30.81
CA GLU A 44 -6.00 32.77 -31.49
C GLU A 44 -7.09 31.79 -31.94
N SER A 45 -7.06 31.38 -33.22
CA SER A 45 -8.00 30.37 -33.72
C SER A 45 -7.64 28.99 -33.17
N TRP A 46 -8.63 28.09 -33.09
CA TRP A 46 -8.40 26.73 -32.61
C TRP A 46 -7.28 25.99 -33.36
N GLN A 47 -7.22 26.16 -34.69
CA GLN A 47 -6.20 25.53 -35.54
C GLN A 47 -4.80 26.08 -35.24
N ALA A 48 -4.68 27.40 -35.04
CA ALA A 48 -3.41 28.04 -34.68
C ALA A 48 -2.92 27.60 -33.29
N ALA A 49 -3.83 27.48 -32.32
CA ALA A 49 -3.52 26.96 -30.98
C ALA A 49 -3.08 25.49 -31.03
N ALA A 50 -3.77 24.66 -31.82
CA ALA A 50 -3.43 23.24 -32.00
C ALA A 50 -2.04 23.06 -32.61
N ASP A 51 -1.73 23.79 -33.68
CA ASP A 51 -0.45 23.71 -34.38
C ASP A 51 0.72 24.22 -33.51
N ARG A 52 0.49 25.24 -32.68
CA ARG A 52 1.47 25.73 -31.72
C ARG A 52 1.75 24.70 -30.63
N ILE A 53 0.71 24.15 -30.00
CA ILE A 53 0.84 23.10 -28.97
C ILE A 53 1.53 21.85 -29.56
N HIS A 54 1.32 21.57 -30.84
CA HIS A 54 1.96 20.43 -31.51
C HIS A 54 3.44 20.67 -31.85
N LYS A 55 3.84 21.92 -32.08
CA LYS A 55 5.22 22.33 -32.43
C LYS A 55 6.07 22.75 -31.22
N GLU A 56 5.47 23.14 -30.11
CA GLU A 56 6.20 23.42 -28.86
C GLU A 56 6.83 22.11 -28.34
N PRO A 57 8.14 22.07 -28.05
CA PRO A 57 8.74 20.91 -27.40
C PRO A 57 8.04 20.73 -26.06
N ARG A 58 7.44 19.54 -25.87
CA ARG A 58 6.70 19.18 -24.67
C ARG A 58 7.59 19.45 -23.46
N GLN A 59 7.31 20.51 -22.70
CA GLN A 59 7.98 20.78 -21.45
C GLN A 59 7.95 19.49 -20.62
N PRO A 60 9.08 19.06 -20.02
CA PRO A 60 9.04 17.97 -19.05
C PRO A 60 7.95 18.29 -18.03
N PRO A 61 7.12 17.31 -17.63
CA PRO A 61 5.98 17.59 -16.78
C PRO A 61 6.46 18.41 -15.59
N ALA A 62 5.82 19.56 -15.36
CA ALA A 62 6.02 20.39 -14.20
C ALA A 62 6.09 19.51 -12.94
N ALA A 63 7.01 19.84 -12.02
CA ALA A 63 7.26 19.13 -10.76
C ALA A 63 5.99 18.41 -10.28
N GLY A 64 6.05 17.07 -10.25
CA GLY A 64 4.87 16.23 -10.14
C GLY A 64 4.01 16.65 -8.96
N ALA A 65 2.68 16.61 -9.12
CA ALA A 65 1.75 16.83 -8.01
C ALA A 65 2.21 15.99 -6.80
N PRO A 66 2.20 16.56 -5.58
CA PRO A 66 2.75 15.90 -4.41
C PRO A 66 2.11 14.53 -4.19
N SER A 67 2.92 13.53 -3.88
CA SER A 67 2.49 12.20 -3.47
C SER A 67 2.09 12.18 -1.99
N ILE A 68 2.53 13.16 -1.21
CA ILE A 68 2.17 13.34 0.20
C ILE A 68 0.95 14.27 0.31
N ARG A 69 -0.08 13.81 1.02
CA ARG A 69 -1.25 14.63 1.38
C ARG A 69 -0.96 15.48 2.61
N ASN A 70 -1.71 16.57 2.76
CA ASN A 70 -1.65 17.37 3.98
C ASN A 70 -2.12 16.56 5.20
N PRO A 71 -1.46 16.74 6.37
CA PRO A 71 -1.95 16.24 7.64
C PRO A 71 -3.41 16.65 7.92
N PRO A 72 -4.22 15.80 8.58
CA PRO A 72 -5.51 16.22 9.11
C PRO A 72 -5.37 17.38 10.11
N LYS A 73 -6.45 18.15 10.31
CA LYS A 73 -6.49 19.19 11.34
C LYS A 73 -6.34 18.54 12.74
N GLY A 74 -5.49 19.11 13.59
CA GLY A 74 -5.23 18.58 14.95
C GLY A 74 -4.15 17.51 15.03
N ASP A 75 -3.43 17.28 13.93
CA ASP A 75 -2.32 16.32 13.82
C ASP A 75 -0.94 16.96 14.12
N GLU A 76 -0.92 18.22 14.56
CA GLU A 76 0.29 19.06 14.64
C GLU A 76 1.06 18.93 15.96
N GLN A 77 0.52 18.29 17.01
CA GLN A 77 1.25 18.05 18.25
C GLN A 77 0.84 16.75 18.98
N PRO A 78 1.80 15.94 19.46
CA PRO A 78 1.53 15.02 20.56
C PRO A 78 1.24 15.85 21.82
N ASP A 79 0.14 15.52 22.49
CA ASP A 79 -0.30 16.19 23.71
C ASP A 79 0.70 15.85 24.84
N PHE A 80 1.58 16.80 25.19
CA PHE A 80 2.74 16.59 26.08
C PHE A 80 2.36 16.07 27.48
N PHE A 81 1.09 16.18 27.87
CA PHE A 81 0.62 15.90 29.22
C PHE A 81 -0.12 14.55 29.38
N VAL A 82 -0.24 13.76 28.31
CA VAL A 82 -0.85 12.43 28.37
C VAL A 82 0.10 11.43 27.71
N PRO A 83 0.66 10.44 28.43
CA PRO A 83 1.31 9.29 27.80
C PRO A 83 0.23 8.57 26.99
N THR A 84 0.15 8.90 25.72
CA THR A 84 -0.88 8.35 24.84
C THR A 84 -0.31 7.13 24.13
N LEU A 85 -1.20 6.27 23.62
CA LEU A 85 -0.85 5.23 22.64
C LEU A 85 -0.04 5.78 21.42
N TYR A 86 0.06 7.11 21.24
CA TYR A 86 0.68 7.77 20.10
C TYR A 86 2.21 7.96 20.21
N ASP A 87 2.82 7.73 21.37
CA ASP A 87 4.30 7.81 21.51
C ASP A 87 5.03 6.57 20.97
N VAL A 88 4.27 5.59 20.47
CA VAL A 88 4.83 4.37 19.89
C VAL A 88 5.25 4.63 18.45
N GLY A 89 6.57 4.64 18.21
CA GLY A 89 7.12 4.74 16.85
C GLY A 89 6.58 3.63 15.94
N THR A 90 6.13 3.98 14.74
CA THR A 90 5.54 3.02 13.80
C THR A 90 6.54 1.94 13.41
N ARG A 91 6.10 0.69 13.42
CA ARG A 91 6.86 -0.51 13.06
C ARG A 91 6.09 -1.33 12.02
N ASP A 92 6.81 -1.97 11.13
CA ASP A 92 6.27 -2.91 10.14
C ASP A 92 7.11 -4.20 10.14
N SER A 93 6.47 -5.33 9.83
CA SER A 93 7.13 -6.63 9.77
C SER A 93 8.11 -6.65 8.61
N ARG A 94 9.38 -6.96 8.91
CA ARG A 94 10.43 -6.94 7.89
C ARG A 94 10.10 -7.93 6.79
N SER A 95 9.67 -9.15 7.13
CA SER A 95 9.60 -10.31 6.23
C SER A 95 8.68 -10.16 5.02
N ILE A 96 7.72 -9.23 5.06
CA ILE A 96 6.74 -8.97 4.00
C ILE A 96 6.82 -7.56 3.40
N MET A 97 7.86 -6.78 3.70
CA MET A 97 8.02 -5.44 3.10
C MET A 97 8.35 -5.47 1.59
N ASP A 98 8.92 -6.56 1.09
CA ASP A 98 9.41 -6.67 -0.29
C ASP A 98 8.37 -7.26 -1.27
N VAL A 99 7.19 -7.60 -0.78
CA VAL A 99 6.02 -8.06 -1.56
C VAL A 99 4.75 -7.41 -1.03
N ALA A 100 3.78 -7.13 -1.90
CA ALA A 100 2.51 -6.55 -1.47
C ALA A 100 1.56 -7.64 -0.96
N VAL A 101 1.42 -7.76 0.37
CA VAL A 101 0.40 -8.64 1.00
C VAL A 101 -1.00 -8.04 0.99
N PHE A 102 -1.23 -7.05 0.13
CA PHE A 102 -2.42 -6.23 0.05
C PHE A 102 -2.57 -5.68 -1.37
N ARG A 103 -3.75 -5.15 -1.68
CA ARG A 103 -4.00 -4.40 -2.91
C ARG A 103 -3.55 -2.93 -2.81
N LEU A 104 -3.16 -2.35 -3.94
CA LEU A 104 -2.70 -0.94 -4.03
C LEU A 104 -3.78 0.05 -4.47
N SER A 105 -4.95 -0.44 -4.91
CA SER A 105 -6.08 0.41 -5.36
C SER A 105 -7.07 0.61 -4.22
N LYS A 106 -7.69 1.80 -4.13
CA LYS A 106 -8.86 2.04 -3.25
C LYS A 106 -10.13 1.46 -3.88
N ARG A 107 -10.24 1.46 -5.22
CA ARG A 107 -11.47 1.15 -5.96
C ARG A 107 -11.60 -0.34 -6.30
N ASP A 108 -10.56 -0.91 -6.86
CA ASP A 108 -10.55 -2.32 -7.26
C ASP A 108 -10.36 -3.18 -6.03
N ARG A 109 -11.41 -3.91 -5.62
CA ARG A 109 -11.42 -4.70 -4.38
C ARG A 109 -10.74 -6.06 -4.51
N ARG A 110 -10.51 -6.56 -5.73
CA ARG A 110 -9.88 -7.87 -5.99
C ARG A 110 -10.54 -9.03 -5.21
N ALA A 111 -11.88 -9.05 -5.13
CA ALA A 111 -12.60 -10.07 -4.38
C ALA A 111 -12.46 -11.44 -5.05
N GLY A 112 -12.04 -12.46 -4.29
CA GLY A 112 -11.80 -13.81 -4.80
C GLY A 112 -10.53 -13.97 -5.63
N GLU A 113 -9.72 -12.91 -5.79
CA GLU A 113 -8.47 -13.01 -6.56
C GLU A 113 -7.31 -13.57 -5.72
N VAL A 114 -6.32 -14.11 -6.42
CA VAL A 114 -5.04 -14.57 -5.86
C VAL A 114 -3.90 -13.84 -6.57
N ILE A 115 -2.93 -13.36 -5.80
CA ILE A 115 -1.66 -12.86 -6.30
C ILE A 115 -0.58 -13.84 -5.90
N ARG A 116 0.25 -14.27 -6.85
CA ARG A 116 1.39 -15.14 -6.58
C ARG A 116 2.69 -14.40 -6.92
N TYR A 117 3.60 -14.36 -5.96
CA TYR A 117 4.92 -13.77 -6.07
C TYR A 117 5.96 -14.87 -6.05
N GLU A 118 6.71 -15.00 -7.14
CA GLU A 118 7.87 -15.88 -7.21
C GLU A 118 9.12 -15.18 -6.66
N LEU A 119 9.83 -15.85 -5.76
CA LEU A 119 11.00 -15.34 -5.06
C LEU A 119 12.15 -16.36 -5.19
N PRO A 120 13.42 -15.93 -5.03
CA PRO A 120 14.57 -16.82 -5.22
C PRO A 120 14.57 -18.06 -4.31
N ASP A 121 13.93 -17.98 -3.15
CA ASP A 121 13.88 -19.00 -2.10
C ASP A 121 12.49 -19.65 -1.94
N GLY A 122 11.54 -19.35 -2.84
CA GLY A 122 10.18 -19.92 -2.81
C GLY A 122 9.13 -18.98 -3.38
N HIS A 123 7.93 -18.98 -2.81
CA HIS A 123 6.86 -18.12 -3.30
C HIS A 123 5.95 -17.63 -2.17
N VAL A 124 5.23 -16.55 -2.45
CA VAL A 124 4.20 -15.99 -1.57
C VAL A 124 2.90 -15.87 -2.36
N GLU A 125 1.81 -16.41 -1.83
CA GLU A 125 0.47 -16.23 -2.38
C GLU A 125 -0.39 -15.39 -1.44
N VAL A 126 -1.13 -14.45 -2.01
CA VAL A 126 -2.05 -13.58 -1.30
C VAL A 126 -3.42 -13.77 -1.91
N SER A 127 -4.35 -14.35 -1.17
CA SER A 127 -5.71 -14.60 -1.62
C SER A 127 -6.71 -13.73 -0.87
N ALA A 128 -7.76 -13.32 -1.58
CA ALA A 128 -8.82 -12.47 -1.07
C ALA A 128 -10.11 -13.25 -0.84
N GLY A 129 -10.76 -13.01 0.30
CA GLY A 129 -12.12 -13.48 0.52
C GLY A 129 -13.19 -12.64 -0.21
N PRO A 130 -14.48 -12.95 0.03
CA PRO A 130 -15.61 -12.27 -0.61
C PRO A 130 -15.70 -10.77 -0.32
N ALA A 131 -15.19 -10.33 0.83
CA ALA A 131 -15.15 -8.91 1.22
C ALA A 131 -14.13 -8.08 0.42
N GLY A 132 -13.28 -8.73 -0.39
CA GLY A 132 -12.17 -8.12 -1.10
C GLY A 132 -10.84 -8.27 -0.36
N MET A 133 -9.76 -8.03 -1.08
CA MET A 133 -8.41 -8.01 -0.53
C MET A 133 -8.23 -6.78 0.36
N ALA A 134 -7.54 -6.98 1.49
CA ALA A 134 -7.04 -5.88 2.31
C ALA A 134 -6.21 -4.95 1.44
N SER A 135 -6.47 -3.66 1.54
CA SER A 135 -5.68 -2.63 0.87
C SER A 135 -4.48 -2.21 1.70
N VAL A 136 -3.53 -1.53 1.05
CA VAL A 136 -2.39 -0.91 1.75
C VAL A 136 -2.81 0.07 2.86
N TRP A 137 -4.02 0.64 2.77
CA TRP A 137 -4.60 1.45 3.85
C TRP A 137 -5.20 0.57 4.94
N ASP A 138 -5.85 -0.54 4.62
CA ASP A 138 -6.34 -1.49 5.65
C ASP A 138 -5.17 -2.00 6.50
N TYR A 139 -4.02 -2.22 5.86
CA TYR A 139 -2.77 -2.64 6.52
C TYR A 139 -2.25 -1.65 7.57
N ASP A 140 -2.68 -0.38 7.58
CA ASP A 140 -2.30 0.58 8.61
C ASP A 140 -2.70 0.10 10.03
N LEU A 141 -3.79 -0.66 10.16
CA LEU A 141 -4.21 -1.25 11.43
C LEU A 141 -3.24 -2.35 11.90
N VAL A 142 -2.67 -3.11 10.96
CA VAL A 142 -1.63 -4.12 11.25
C VAL A 142 -0.35 -3.41 11.70
N LEU A 143 0.04 -2.31 11.05
CA LEU A 143 1.18 -1.49 11.48
C LEU A 143 1.00 -1.00 12.91
N MET A 144 -0.19 -0.51 13.27
CA MET A 144 -0.47 -0.09 14.65
C MET A 144 -0.29 -1.23 15.64
N ALA A 145 -0.86 -2.41 15.37
CA ALA A 145 -0.75 -3.57 16.24
C ALA A 145 0.70 -4.06 16.40
N VAL A 146 1.46 -4.15 15.30
CA VAL A 146 2.88 -4.51 15.32
C VAL A 146 3.69 -3.51 16.15
N SER A 147 3.42 -2.21 15.99
CA SER A 147 4.08 -1.14 16.74
C SER A 147 3.86 -1.30 18.25
N HIS A 148 2.60 -1.46 18.67
CA HIS A 148 2.25 -1.58 20.08
C HIS A 148 2.76 -2.88 20.71
N LEU A 149 2.64 -4.01 20.00
CA LEU A 149 3.16 -5.28 20.49
C LEU A 149 4.68 -5.22 20.64
N THR A 150 5.38 -4.57 19.71
CA THR A 150 6.83 -4.38 19.79
C THR A 150 7.21 -3.55 21.01
N GLU A 151 6.54 -2.42 21.24
CA GLU A 151 6.82 -1.57 22.40
C GLU A 151 6.50 -2.26 23.72
N ALA A 152 5.36 -2.94 23.82
CA ALA A 152 5.00 -3.71 25.00
C ALA A 152 6.03 -4.82 25.28
N MET A 153 6.51 -5.52 24.24
CA MET A 153 7.57 -6.51 24.38
C MET A 153 8.91 -5.90 24.80
N ASN A 154 9.26 -4.70 24.31
CA ASN A 154 10.48 -4.01 24.73
C ASN A 154 10.41 -3.64 26.22
N ARG A 155 9.28 -3.06 26.65
CA ARG A 155 9.03 -2.76 28.08
C ARG A 155 9.11 -4.01 28.94
N TYR A 156 8.52 -5.13 28.50
CA TYR A 156 8.62 -6.40 29.21
C TYR A 156 10.07 -6.88 29.33
N ARG A 157 10.86 -6.84 28.24
CA ARG A 157 12.29 -7.21 28.24
C ARG A 157 13.12 -6.31 29.16
N GLU A 158 12.73 -5.05 29.34
CA GLU A 158 13.35 -4.09 30.25
C GLU A 158 12.85 -4.21 31.71
N GLY A 159 11.91 -5.10 32.00
CA GLY A 159 11.31 -5.25 33.34
C GLY A 159 10.35 -4.13 33.73
N LYS A 160 9.86 -3.35 32.76
CA LYS A 160 8.98 -2.18 32.95
C LYS A 160 7.49 -2.47 32.71
N GLY A 161 7.10 -3.74 32.58
CA GLY A 161 5.72 -4.14 32.38
C GLY A 161 5.54 -5.65 32.20
N ASP A 162 4.29 -6.10 32.14
CA ASP A 162 3.94 -7.51 31.94
C ASP A 162 4.17 -7.96 30.49
N LYS A 163 4.31 -9.27 30.30
CA LYS A 163 4.39 -9.87 28.96
C LYS A 163 3.07 -9.59 28.22
N PRO A 164 3.10 -8.92 27.05
CA PRO A 164 1.89 -8.65 26.30
C PRO A 164 1.22 -9.95 25.84
N GLY A 165 -0.12 -9.96 25.88
CA GLY A 165 -0.93 -11.01 25.29
C GLY A 165 -1.04 -10.88 23.76
N ARG A 166 -1.77 -11.81 23.13
CA ARG A 166 -1.99 -11.83 21.68
C ARG A 166 -3.03 -10.80 21.21
N VAL A 167 -3.96 -10.43 22.09
CA VAL A 167 -5.09 -9.56 21.77
C VAL A 167 -4.67 -8.10 21.91
N PHE A 168 -4.75 -7.36 20.80
CA PHE A 168 -4.59 -5.91 20.78
C PHE A 168 -5.96 -5.24 20.75
N ARG A 169 -6.25 -4.33 21.70
CA ARG A 169 -7.57 -3.70 21.86
C ARG A 169 -7.50 -2.16 21.87
N PRO A 170 -7.24 -1.50 20.73
CA PRO A 170 -7.28 -0.04 20.65
C PRO A 170 -8.71 0.51 20.68
N HIS A 171 -8.84 1.74 21.16
CA HIS A 171 -10.04 2.55 20.91
C HIS A 171 -10.04 3.02 19.44
N VAL A 172 -11.22 3.12 18.83
CA VAL A 172 -11.36 3.46 17.40
C VAL A 172 -10.77 4.85 17.08
N ALA A 173 -10.92 5.83 17.97
CA ALA A 173 -10.31 7.14 17.79
C ALA A 173 -8.77 7.06 17.74
N ASP A 174 -8.17 6.15 18.52
CA ASP A 174 -6.71 5.95 18.52
C ASP A 174 -6.22 5.34 17.22
N VAL A 175 -6.99 4.43 16.63
CA VAL A 175 -6.69 3.89 15.31
C VAL A 175 -6.69 5.01 14.26
N LEU A 176 -7.72 5.86 14.26
CA LEU A 176 -7.83 6.94 13.28
C LEU A 176 -6.70 7.95 13.42
N LYS A 177 -6.36 8.35 14.66
CA LYS A 177 -5.28 9.29 14.92
C LYS A 177 -3.91 8.69 14.60
N PHE A 178 -3.62 7.45 15.00
CA PHE A 178 -2.36 6.76 14.66
C PHE A 178 -2.18 6.64 13.13
N CYS A 179 -3.24 6.29 12.41
CA CYS A 179 -3.22 6.19 10.94
C CYS A 179 -3.31 7.55 10.22
N ARG A 180 -3.29 8.67 10.95
CA ARG A 180 -3.41 10.04 10.46
C ARG A 180 -4.64 10.25 9.57
N ARG A 181 -5.77 9.66 9.95
CA ARG A 181 -7.06 9.75 9.25
C ARG A 181 -7.94 10.80 9.91
N ALA A 182 -8.89 11.34 9.15
CA ALA A 182 -9.93 12.20 9.72
C ALA A 182 -10.80 11.39 10.70
N ASP A 183 -11.16 12.01 11.83
CA ASP A 183 -12.14 11.45 12.77
C ASP A 183 -13.55 11.83 12.30
N GLY A 184 -14.27 10.84 11.76
CA GLY A 184 -15.64 10.99 11.29
C GLY A 184 -16.41 9.68 11.35
N GLY A 185 -17.75 9.76 11.39
CA GLY A 185 -18.61 8.58 11.56
C GLY A 185 -18.39 7.52 10.49
N LYS A 186 -18.30 7.93 9.23
CA LYS A 186 -18.01 7.03 8.10
C LYS A 186 -16.68 6.31 8.27
N GLN A 187 -15.63 7.01 8.73
CA GLN A 187 -14.31 6.42 8.94
C GLN A 187 -14.32 5.37 10.05
N LYS A 188 -15.17 5.54 11.07
CA LYS A 188 -15.39 4.54 12.13
C LYS A 188 -16.08 3.29 11.59
N ASP A 189 -17.10 3.46 10.74
CA ASP A 189 -17.79 2.34 10.11
C ASP A 189 -16.88 1.61 9.11
N ASP A 190 -16.09 2.35 8.32
CA ASP A 190 -15.13 1.79 7.36
C ASP A 190 -14.06 0.91 8.05
N LEU A 191 -13.75 1.15 9.34
CA LEU A 191 -12.82 0.30 10.11
C LEU A 191 -13.37 -1.10 10.40
N VAL A 192 -14.69 -1.27 10.48
CA VAL A 192 -15.31 -2.60 10.61
C VAL A 192 -15.03 -3.41 9.34
N GLU A 193 -15.25 -2.78 8.19
CA GLU A 193 -14.97 -3.38 6.88
C GLU A 193 -13.46 -3.64 6.67
N THR A 194 -12.59 -2.78 7.22
CA THR A 194 -11.14 -3.02 7.27
C THR A 194 -10.81 -4.31 8.02
N CYS A 195 -11.43 -4.55 9.19
CA CYS A 195 -11.20 -5.77 9.97
C CYS A 195 -11.64 -7.02 9.20
N ILE A 196 -12.81 -6.97 8.53
CA ILE A 196 -13.29 -8.07 7.70
C ILE A 196 -12.29 -8.38 6.58
N ARG A 197 -11.87 -7.36 5.81
CA ARG A 197 -10.90 -7.55 4.71
C ARG A 197 -9.57 -8.12 5.19
N LEU A 198 -9.03 -7.62 6.30
CA LEU A 198 -7.80 -8.12 6.90
C LEU A 198 -7.93 -9.59 7.33
N ASN A 199 -9.06 -9.95 7.95
CA ASN A 199 -9.31 -11.31 8.42
C ASN A 199 -9.56 -12.30 7.28
N THR A 200 -10.06 -11.82 6.14
CA THR A 200 -10.28 -12.65 4.95
C THR A 200 -9.16 -12.59 3.91
N THR A 201 -8.10 -11.81 4.15
CA THR A 201 -6.91 -11.79 3.29
C THR A 201 -5.90 -12.78 3.82
N HIS A 202 -5.70 -13.86 3.08
CA HIS A 202 -4.84 -14.96 3.48
C HIS A 202 -3.50 -14.89 2.75
N VAL A 203 -2.42 -14.99 3.52
CA VAL A 203 -1.04 -14.96 3.01
C VAL A 203 -0.44 -16.35 3.24
N ALA A 204 -0.20 -17.07 2.15
CA ALA A 204 0.54 -18.33 2.16
C ALA A 204 1.98 -18.09 1.72
N MET A 205 2.94 -18.64 2.44
CA MET A 205 4.36 -18.51 2.18
C MET A 205 4.99 -19.89 2.14
N GLN A 206 5.70 -20.18 1.05
CA GLN A 206 6.58 -21.33 0.98
C GLN A 206 8.01 -20.84 0.86
N ARG A 207 8.86 -21.21 1.82
CA ARG A 207 10.28 -20.81 1.83
C ARG A 207 11.17 -22.02 2.05
N THR A 208 12.26 -22.07 1.30
CA THR A 208 13.30 -23.08 1.45
C THR A 208 14.44 -22.49 2.26
N ARG A 209 14.70 -23.04 3.44
CA ARG A 209 15.73 -22.54 4.36
C ARG A 209 16.61 -23.67 4.89
N LYS A 210 17.83 -23.32 5.28
CA LYS A 210 18.75 -24.26 5.93
C LYS A 210 18.37 -24.40 7.40
N ALA A 211 17.97 -25.59 7.82
CA ALA A 211 17.65 -25.89 9.21
C ALA A 211 18.92 -25.93 10.09
N LYS A 212 18.75 -25.93 11.42
CA LYS A 212 19.86 -25.98 12.39
C LYS A 212 20.80 -27.18 12.20
N ASN A 213 20.28 -28.29 11.68
CA ASN A 213 21.04 -29.51 11.37
C ASN A 213 21.73 -29.48 9.99
N GLY A 214 21.72 -28.34 9.30
CA GLY A 214 22.34 -28.15 8.00
C GLY A 214 21.54 -28.67 6.80
N ARG A 215 20.40 -29.35 7.01
CA ARG A 215 19.53 -29.83 5.92
C ARG A 215 18.72 -28.67 5.33
N MET A 216 18.49 -28.72 4.03
CA MET A 216 17.50 -27.85 3.39
C MET A 216 16.10 -28.34 3.74
N VAL A 217 15.26 -27.44 4.24
CA VAL A 217 13.86 -27.74 4.57
C VAL A 217 12.98 -26.71 3.87
N THR A 218 11.95 -27.20 3.19
CA THR A 218 10.89 -26.37 2.63
C THR A 218 9.76 -26.31 3.65
N VAL A 219 9.39 -25.10 4.05
CA VAL A 219 8.29 -24.84 4.99
C VAL A 219 7.21 -24.09 4.23
N SER A 220 5.99 -24.61 4.31
CA SER A 220 4.78 -23.97 3.75
C SER A 220 3.82 -23.67 4.89
N GLU A 221 3.54 -22.40 5.10
CA GLU A 221 2.66 -21.90 6.15
C GLU A 221 1.72 -20.86 5.54
N GLY A 222 0.52 -20.70 6.10
CA GLY A 222 -0.42 -19.71 5.59
C GLY A 222 -1.44 -19.32 6.64
N GLU A 223 -1.68 -18.02 6.74
CA GLU A 223 -2.58 -17.43 7.74
C GLU A 223 -3.24 -16.16 7.20
N ALA A 224 -4.37 -15.78 7.80
CA ALA A 224 -4.93 -14.45 7.59
C ALA A 224 -4.04 -13.36 8.21
N LEU A 225 -4.04 -12.14 7.63
CA LEU A 225 -3.27 -11.01 8.18
C LEU A 225 -3.64 -10.70 9.64
N ILE A 226 -4.92 -10.84 9.99
CA ILE A 226 -5.37 -10.92 11.37
C ILE A 226 -6.16 -12.22 11.55
N SER A 227 -5.85 -13.00 12.59
CA SER A 227 -6.48 -14.30 12.83
C SER A 227 -7.88 -14.16 13.45
N ARG A 228 -8.08 -13.11 14.25
CA ARG A 228 -9.34 -12.79 14.92
C ARG A 228 -9.59 -11.28 14.90
N TYR A 229 -10.86 -10.90 14.81
CA TYR A 229 -11.31 -9.56 15.19
C TYR A 229 -12.60 -9.62 16.02
N LYS A 230 -12.81 -8.61 16.87
CA LYS A 230 -14.08 -8.35 17.56
C LYS A 230 -14.30 -6.84 17.63
N ILE A 231 -15.51 -6.40 17.31
CA ILE A 231 -15.90 -5.00 17.37
C ILE A 231 -16.81 -4.78 18.57
N VAL A 232 -16.41 -3.88 19.47
CA VAL A 232 -17.25 -3.42 20.58
C VAL A 232 -17.88 -2.10 20.16
N LYS A 233 -19.21 -2.04 20.23
CA LYS A 233 -20.00 -0.86 19.91
C LYS A 233 -20.54 -0.22 21.18
N SER A 234 -20.66 1.09 21.18
CA SER A 234 -21.36 1.83 22.23
C SER A 234 -22.88 1.56 22.17
N GLU A 235 -23.62 2.03 23.17
CA GLU A 235 -25.10 1.95 23.20
C GLU A 235 -25.76 2.57 21.94
N SER A 236 -25.11 3.59 21.36
CA SER A 236 -25.55 4.23 20.11
C SER A 236 -25.32 3.38 18.84
N GLY A 237 -24.73 2.19 18.97
CA GLY A 237 -24.40 1.30 17.86
C GLY A 237 -23.12 1.67 17.10
N ARG A 238 -22.39 2.70 17.53
CA ARG A 238 -21.13 3.14 16.90
C ARG A 238 -19.93 2.31 17.38
N PRO A 239 -19.00 1.89 16.50
CA PRO A 239 -17.77 1.22 16.89
C PRO A 239 -16.94 2.07 17.86
N GLU A 240 -16.55 1.49 18.98
CA GLU A 240 -15.81 2.15 20.07
C GLU A 240 -14.46 1.48 20.30
N TYR A 241 -14.42 0.15 20.38
CA TYR A 241 -13.17 -0.61 20.46
C TYR A 241 -13.10 -1.67 19.37
N ILE A 242 -11.87 -1.92 18.92
CA ILE A 242 -11.56 -3.04 18.03
C ILE A 242 -10.62 -3.95 18.82
N GLU A 243 -10.90 -5.23 18.89
CA GLU A 243 -9.95 -6.26 19.33
C GLU A 243 -9.45 -7.00 18.09
N ILE A 244 -8.14 -7.14 17.93
CA ILE A 244 -7.54 -7.98 16.88
C ILE A 244 -6.44 -8.87 17.42
N GLU A 245 -6.21 -9.98 16.74
CA GLU A 245 -5.01 -10.80 16.89
C GLU A 245 -4.27 -10.82 15.55
N LEU A 246 -2.96 -10.54 15.60
CA LEU A 246 -2.08 -10.64 14.43
C LEU A 246 -1.96 -12.10 13.99
N ALA A 247 -1.63 -12.30 12.71
CA ALA A 247 -1.12 -13.58 12.23
C ALA A 247 0.00 -14.10 13.15
N ASP A 248 0.02 -15.41 13.39
CA ASP A 248 0.95 -16.00 14.36
C ASP A 248 2.40 -15.77 13.96
N TRP A 249 2.73 -15.88 12.68
CA TRP A 249 4.08 -15.58 12.20
C TRP A 249 4.54 -14.13 12.53
N MET A 250 3.68 -13.12 12.39
CA MET A 250 4.01 -11.73 12.78
C MET A 250 4.18 -11.60 14.30
N HIS A 251 3.35 -12.28 15.08
CA HIS A 251 3.49 -12.31 16.53
C HIS A 251 4.82 -12.97 16.96
N ARG A 252 5.20 -14.08 16.33
CA ARG A 252 6.48 -14.77 16.60
C ARG A 252 7.69 -13.91 16.26
N GLU A 253 7.66 -13.19 15.13
CA GLU A 253 8.71 -12.23 14.73
C GLU A 253 9.00 -11.17 15.80
N ILE A 254 8.00 -10.81 16.59
CA ILE A 254 8.13 -9.78 17.64
C ILE A 254 8.51 -10.40 19.00
N THR A 255 7.93 -11.57 19.33
CA THR A 255 7.98 -12.13 20.68
C THR A 255 9.06 -13.19 20.93
N GLU A 256 9.47 -13.97 19.93
CA GLU A 256 10.36 -15.12 20.12
C GLU A 256 11.85 -14.76 20.06
N GLY A 257 12.21 -13.78 19.23
CA GLY A 257 13.59 -13.32 19.07
C GLY A 257 14.08 -12.44 20.23
N LYS A 258 15.41 -12.37 20.41
CA LYS A 258 16.05 -11.37 21.27
C LYS A 258 15.77 -9.95 20.77
N ASN A 259 15.83 -9.79 19.45
CA ASN A 259 15.45 -8.57 18.74
C ASN A 259 14.21 -8.89 17.89
N PRO A 260 13.20 -8.00 17.86
CA PRO A 260 12.04 -8.18 17.01
C PRO A 260 12.41 -7.97 15.53
N ASP A 261 11.89 -8.79 14.61
CA ASP A 261 12.13 -8.67 13.17
C ASP A 261 11.21 -7.63 12.50
N VAL A 262 11.30 -6.41 13.01
CA VAL A 262 10.49 -5.27 12.57
C VAL A 262 11.38 -4.08 12.23
N LEU A 263 10.94 -3.26 11.27
CA LEU A 263 11.62 -2.02 10.91
C LEU A 263 10.79 -0.82 11.31
N THR A 264 11.46 0.22 11.82
CA THR A 264 10.82 1.51 12.09
C THR A 264 10.42 2.19 10.80
N VAL A 265 9.20 2.71 10.77
CA VAL A 265 8.56 3.42 9.66
C VAL A 265 8.39 4.89 10.05
N HIS A 266 8.65 5.80 9.12
CA HIS A 266 8.50 7.24 9.32
C HIS A 266 7.02 7.62 9.57
N PRO A 267 6.71 8.54 10.50
CA PRO A 267 5.32 8.96 10.77
C PRO A 267 4.57 9.52 9.54
N ASP A 268 5.28 10.16 8.61
CA ASP A 268 4.70 10.65 7.34
C ASP A 268 4.36 9.55 6.33
N TYR A 269 4.68 8.27 6.62
CA TYR A 269 4.23 7.14 5.79
C TYR A 269 2.71 7.17 5.55
N PHE A 270 1.93 7.48 6.59
CA PHE A 270 0.48 7.53 6.48
C PHE A 270 -0.04 8.67 5.60
N LEU A 271 0.80 9.67 5.32
CA LEU A 271 0.46 10.77 4.43
C LEU A 271 0.73 10.45 2.95
N ILE A 272 1.47 9.38 2.64
CA ILE A 272 1.65 8.96 1.25
C ILE A 272 0.27 8.53 0.71
N ASP A 273 -0.24 9.28 -0.27
CA ASP A 273 -1.55 9.03 -0.89
C ASP A 273 -1.55 7.90 -1.92
N PRO A 274 -0.58 7.80 -2.87
CA PRO A 274 -0.61 6.72 -3.84
C PRO A 274 -0.24 5.38 -3.18
N GLY A 275 -1.04 4.33 -3.43
CA GLY A 275 -0.75 3.00 -2.89
C GLY A 275 0.59 2.43 -3.35
N ILE A 276 0.98 2.70 -4.61
CA ILE A 276 2.33 2.39 -5.12
C ILE A 276 3.40 3.13 -4.32
N GLY A 277 3.18 4.39 -3.92
CA GLY A 277 4.13 5.14 -3.10
C GLY A 277 4.36 4.50 -1.73
N ARG A 278 3.29 4.03 -1.08
CA ARG A 278 3.40 3.30 0.20
C ARG A 278 4.16 1.99 0.06
N PHE A 279 3.89 1.22 -1.00
CA PHE A 279 4.67 0.02 -1.32
C PHE A 279 6.16 0.34 -1.57
N LEU A 280 6.45 1.38 -2.36
CA LEU A 280 7.82 1.81 -2.64
C LEU A 280 8.57 2.23 -1.37
N TYR A 281 7.92 2.95 -0.46
CA TYR A 281 8.53 3.31 0.83
C TYR A 281 8.92 2.06 1.63
N ARG A 282 8.03 1.06 1.73
CA ARG A 282 8.33 -0.22 2.43
C ARG A 282 9.48 -0.95 1.77
N LEU A 283 9.49 -1.03 0.43
CA LEU A 283 10.57 -1.65 -0.33
C LEU A 283 11.91 -0.93 -0.11
N ALA A 284 11.93 0.41 -0.17
CA ALA A 284 13.11 1.22 0.10
C ALA A 284 13.61 0.99 1.53
N ARG A 285 12.71 0.97 2.51
CA ARG A 285 13.04 0.73 3.92
C ARG A 285 13.70 -0.61 4.14
N ARG A 286 13.23 -1.66 3.48
CA ARG A 286 13.82 -2.99 3.57
C ARG A 286 15.12 -3.15 2.78
N ALA A 287 15.16 -2.64 1.55
CA ALA A 287 16.26 -2.90 0.63
C ALA A 287 17.43 -1.91 0.79
N ALA A 288 17.13 -0.60 0.84
CA ALA A 288 18.15 0.44 0.97
C ALA A 288 18.52 0.68 2.43
N GLY A 289 17.57 0.56 3.37
CA GLY A 289 17.81 0.86 4.78
C GLY A 289 18.30 2.30 4.95
N LYS A 290 19.53 2.49 5.47
CA LYS A 290 20.19 3.80 5.56
C LYS A 290 21.15 4.11 4.41
N GLY A 291 21.29 3.21 3.43
CA GLY A 291 22.17 3.36 2.28
C GLY A 291 21.37 3.50 0.99
N GLU A 292 21.75 2.72 -0.02
CA GLU A 292 21.08 2.70 -1.32
C GLU A 292 20.72 1.29 -1.79
N ALA A 293 19.71 1.20 -2.65
CA ALA A 293 19.37 -0.04 -3.35
C ALA A 293 18.85 0.24 -4.75
N LYS A 294 19.17 -0.65 -5.69
CA LYS A 294 18.72 -0.60 -7.09
C LYS A 294 17.78 -1.74 -7.42
N TRP A 295 16.66 -1.43 -8.06
CA TRP A 295 15.63 -2.41 -8.44
C TRP A 295 15.13 -2.16 -9.85
N SER A 296 14.93 -3.21 -10.65
CA SER A 296 14.33 -3.02 -11.97
C SER A 296 12.85 -2.63 -11.85
N PHE A 297 12.36 -1.76 -12.73
CA PHE A 297 10.93 -1.39 -12.74
C PHE A 297 10.03 -2.61 -12.88
N LYS A 298 10.48 -3.61 -13.66
CA LYS A 298 9.75 -4.87 -13.87
C LYS A 298 9.60 -5.67 -12.57
N THR A 299 10.67 -5.83 -11.80
CA THR A 299 10.63 -6.53 -10.52
C THR A 299 9.77 -5.82 -9.49
N ILE A 300 9.80 -4.48 -9.45
CA ILE A 300 8.92 -3.70 -8.57
C ILE A 300 7.46 -3.90 -8.99
N TYR A 301 7.16 -3.85 -10.29
CA TYR A 301 5.82 -4.12 -10.81
C TYR A 301 5.30 -5.49 -10.37
N GLU A 302 6.10 -6.55 -10.58
CA GLU A 302 5.77 -7.93 -10.20
C GLU A 302 5.53 -8.07 -8.69
N ARG A 303 6.39 -7.47 -7.86
CA ARG A 303 6.29 -7.55 -6.39
C ARG A 303 5.24 -6.64 -5.77
N SER A 304 4.83 -5.59 -6.48
CA SER A 304 3.83 -4.63 -6.03
C SER A 304 2.39 -5.17 -6.11
N GLY A 305 2.17 -6.24 -6.89
CA GLY A 305 0.83 -6.76 -7.13
C GLY A 305 -0.09 -5.76 -7.87
N SER A 306 0.49 -4.81 -8.61
CA SER A 306 -0.27 -3.82 -9.39
C SER A 306 -1.15 -4.49 -10.43
N ALA A 307 -2.45 -4.17 -10.44
CA ALA A 307 -3.43 -4.72 -11.38
C ALA A 307 -3.42 -4.02 -12.76
N GLY A 308 -2.89 -2.80 -12.84
CA GLY A 308 -2.79 -2.06 -14.11
C GLY A 308 -1.67 -2.60 -15.01
N THR A 309 -1.66 -2.21 -16.29
CA THR A 309 -0.57 -2.59 -17.20
C THR A 309 0.79 -2.08 -16.74
N PHE A 310 1.87 -2.78 -17.11
CA PHE A 310 3.24 -2.34 -16.83
C PHE A 310 3.53 -0.90 -17.32
N LYS A 311 2.99 -0.51 -18.48
CA LYS A 311 3.11 0.86 -19.01
C LYS A 311 2.51 1.89 -18.06
N GLU A 312 1.33 1.62 -17.54
CA GLU A 312 0.64 2.51 -16.60
C GLU A 312 1.35 2.55 -15.23
N PHE A 313 1.86 1.41 -14.78
CA PHE A 313 2.72 1.33 -13.59
C PHE A 313 3.95 2.23 -13.74
N CYS A 314 4.71 2.11 -14.84
CA CYS A 314 5.87 2.95 -15.11
C CYS A 314 5.50 4.44 -15.13
N ARG A 315 4.34 4.79 -15.70
CA ARG A 315 3.83 6.17 -15.69
C ARG A 315 3.55 6.68 -14.27
N ILE A 316 2.97 5.84 -13.40
CA ILE A 316 2.74 6.20 -12.00
C ILE A 316 4.07 6.32 -11.23
N LEU A 317 4.97 5.36 -11.40
CA LEU A 317 6.28 5.34 -10.76
C LEU A 317 7.09 6.60 -11.10
N ARG A 318 7.16 6.98 -12.38
CA ARG A 318 7.84 8.21 -12.81
C ARG A 318 7.25 9.49 -12.22
N ARG A 319 5.92 9.53 -11.96
CA ARG A 319 5.31 10.66 -11.23
C ARG A 319 5.78 10.71 -9.79
N ILE A 320 5.90 9.57 -9.11
CA ILE A 320 6.42 9.50 -7.74
C ILE A 320 7.91 9.88 -7.71
N ILE A 321 8.70 9.43 -8.68
CA ILE A 321 10.11 9.84 -8.84
C ILE A 321 10.19 11.36 -9.04
N ALA A 322 9.35 11.93 -9.91
CA ALA A 322 9.36 13.36 -10.19
C ALA A 322 8.89 14.22 -9.00
N ALA A 323 7.96 13.74 -8.18
CA ALA A 323 7.56 14.40 -6.94
C ALA A 323 8.69 14.37 -5.89
N ASN A 324 9.45 13.26 -5.85
CA ASN A 324 10.59 13.03 -4.97
C ASN A 324 10.35 13.45 -3.51
N ASP A 325 9.15 13.18 -3.01
CA ASP A 325 8.66 13.62 -1.70
C ASP A 325 8.47 12.45 -0.73
N LEU A 326 8.88 11.22 -1.08
CA LEU A 326 8.83 10.10 -0.14
C LEU A 326 9.68 10.39 1.11
N PRO A 327 9.17 10.08 2.33
CA PRO A 327 9.93 10.29 3.56
C PRO A 327 11.23 9.46 3.55
N GLU A 328 12.30 10.00 4.12
CA GLU A 328 13.65 9.40 4.25
C GLU A 328 14.37 9.04 2.93
N TYR A 329 13.69 8.89 1.80
CA TYR A 329 14.27 8.33 0.57
C TYR A 329 14.14 9.26 -0.63
N ALA A 330 15.24 9.46 -1.34
CA ALA A 330 15.26 10.04 -2.67
C ALA A 330 15.16 8.94 -3.73
N LEU A 331 14.41 9.20 -4.80
CA LEU A 331 14.19 8.26 -5.90
C LEU A 331 14.79 8.78 -7.20
N GLN A 332 15.46 7.91 -7.95
CA GLN A 332 16.01 8.25 -9.27
C GLN A 332 15.81 7.10 -10.26
N GLU A 333 15.39 7.43 -11.48
CA GLU A 333 15.41 6.47 -12.59
C GLU A 333 16.82 6.41 -13.19
N GLN A 334 17.35 5.20 -13.38
CA GLN A 334 18.60 4.93 -14.07
C GLN A 334 18.36 3.97 -15.24
N GLU A 335 19.17 4.10 -16.29
CA GLU A 335 19.17 3.12 -17.37
C GLU A 335 19.79 1.79 -16.88
N GLY A 336 19.21 0.68 -17.32
CA GLY A 336 19.70 -0.66 -17.01
C GLY A 336 19.62 -1.56 -18.24
N GLN A 337 20.41 -2.64 -18.24
CA GLN A 337 20.54 -3.54 -19.39
C GLN A 337 19.20 -4.16 -19.82
N SER A 338 18.30 -4.44 -18.88
CA SER A 338 16.99 -5.05 -19.11
C SER A 338 15.83 -4.07 -19.01
N GLY A 339 16.11 -2.77 -19.16
CA GLY A 339 15.14 -1.68 -19.00
C GLY A 339 15.40 -0.80 -17.78
N PRO A 340 14.50 0.14 -17.47
CA PRO A 340 14.71 1.15 -16.44
C PRO A 340 14.82 0.54 -15.04
N GLN A 341 15.70 1.11 -14.24
CA GLN A 341 15.93 0.78 -12.84
C GLN A 341 15.60 1.97 -11.95
N LEU A 342 15.12 1.68 -10.75
CA LEU A 342 14.91 2.64 -9.68
C LEU A 342 16.08 2.54 -8.70
N LEU A 343 16.84 3.62 -8.55
CA LEU A 343 17.74 3.84 -7.43
C LEU A 343 16.95 4.49 -6.29
N MET A 344 17.00 3.87 -5.12
CA MET A 344 16.44 4.38 -3.87
C MET A 344 17.59 4.67 -2.93
N THR A 345 17.75 5.92 -2.50
CA THR A 345 18.86 6.33 -1.63
C THR A 345 18.30 7.02 -0.40
N HIS A 346 18.77 6.62 0.78
CA HIS A 346 18.42 7.32 2.01
C HIS A 346 18.97 8.76 1.94
N ARG A 347 18.14 9.76 2.26
CA ARG A 347 18.46 11.18 2.06
C ARG A 347 19.70 11.62 2.83
N GLU A 348 19.95 11.06 4.01
CA GLU A 348 21.18 11.33 4.77
C GLU A 348 22.43 10.76 4.07
N ALA A 349 22.31 9.61 3.41
CA ALA A 349 23.43 9.03 2.65
C ALA A 349 23.71 9.81 1.36
N ALA A 350 22.67 10.38 0.73
CA ALA A 350 22.83 11.26 -0.43
C ALA A 350 23.48 12.62 -0.08
N ALA A 351 23.37 13.06 1.18
CA ALA A 351 23.95 14.31 1.66
C ALA A 351 25.43 14.21 2.03
N LEU A 352 25.99 13.00 2.14
CA LEU A 352 27.41 12.80 2.29
C LEU A 352 28.06 12.95 0.91
N PRO A 353 28.97 13.92 0.69
CA PRO A 353 29.71 13.98 -0.56
C PRO A 353 30.44 12.65 -0.75
N ALA A 354 30.40 12.11 -1.97
CA ALA A 354 31.23 10.98 -2.37
C ALA A 354 32.68 11.35 -2.01
N GLY A 355 33.19 10.74 -0.95
CA GLY A 355 34.47 11.06 -0.37
C GLY A 355 35.60 10.86 -1.39
N VAL A 356 36.49 11.85 -1.37
CA VAL A 356 37.79 11.97 -2.05
C VAL A 356 38.66 10.72 -1.91
#